data_AF-Q8K3U5-F1
#
_entry.id   AF-Q8K3U5-F1
#
_cell.length_a   1.000
_cell.length_b   1.000
_cell.length_c   1.000
_cell.angle_alpha   90.00
_cell.angle_beta   90.00
_cell.angle_gamma   90.00
#
_symmetry.space_group_name_H-M   'P 1'
#
loop_
_entity.id
_entity.type
_entity.pdbx_description
1 polymer ?
#
loop_
_entity_poly.entity_id
_entity_poly.type
_entity_poly.pdbx_seq_one_letter_code
_entity_poly.pdbx_strand_id
1 'polypeptide(L)'
;NPCCSNPCQNRGECLSVGFDRYKCDCTRTGYYGENCTTPEFLTRIKLLLKPTPNTVHYILTHFKGVWNIVNNIPFLRNAIMKYVLTSRSHLIDSPPTYNAHYGYKSWEAFSNLSYYTRALPPVADDCPTPMGVKGKKELPDSNEVLEKVLLRRKFIPDPQGTNM
;
A
#
# COMPACT_ATOMS: atom_id res chain seq x y z
N ASN A 1 -22.15 -7.88 -2.09
CA ASN A 1 -20.99 -8.45 -1.36
C ASN A 1 -20.65 -7.60 -0.13
N PRO A 2 -20.57 -8.19 1.08
CA PRO A 2 -20.29 -7.46 2.33
C PRO A 2 -18.85 -6.89 2.41
N CYS A 3 -17.92 -7.37 1.58
CA CYS A 3 -16.56 -6.85 1.49
C CYS A 3 -16.44 -5.56 0.66
N CYS A 4 -17.50 -5.10 -0.01
CA CYS A 4 -17.47 -3.88 -0.83
C CYS A 4 -17.10 -2.62 -0.04
N SER A 5 -17.32 -2.59 1.27
CA SER A 5 -16.93 -1.44 2.11
C SER A 5 -15.44 -1.43 2.48
N ASN A 6 -14.68 -2.47 2.10
CA ASN A 6 -13.31 -2.73 2.54
C ASN A 6 -13.16 -2.61 4.07
N PRO A 7 -13.89 -3.44 4.84
CA PRO A 7 -13.97 -3.28 6.30
C PRO A 7 -12.65 -3.64 7.01
N CYS A 8 -11.92 -4.63 6.49
CA CYS A 8 -10.69 -5.14 7.10
C CYS A 8 -9.53 -4.15 6.95
N GLN A 9 -8.98 -3.71 8.08
CA GLN A 9 -7.86 -2.77 8.14
C GLN A 9 -6.51 -3.49 8.27
N ASN A 10 -5.41 -2.73 8.19
CA ASN A 10 -4.06 -3.21 8.51
C ASN A 10 -3.62 -4.48 7.77
N ARG A 11 -4.01 -4.63 6.49
CA ARG A 11 -3.76 -5.81 5.64
C ARG A 11 -4.53 -7.07 6.05
N GLY A 12 -5.61 -6.93 6.83
CA GLY A 12 -6.55 -8.03 7.03
C GLY A 12 -7.26 -8.41 5.74
N GLU A 13 -7.50 -9.70 5.52
CA GLU A 13 -8.20 -10.19 4.32
C GLU A 13 -9.69 -10.31 4.60
N CYS A 14 -10.54 -9.79 3.70
CA CYS A 14 -11.98 -9.88 3.84
C CYS A 14 -12.53 -11.15 3.19
N LEU A 15 -13.26 -11.95 3.98
CA LEU A 15 -13.94 -13.16 3.53
C LEU A 15 -15.44 -12.99 3.71
N SER A 16 -16.23 -13.25 2.67
CA SER A 16 -17.69 -13.32 2.79
C SER A 16 -18.10 -14.62 3.48
N VAL A 17 -19.01 -14.53 4.45
CA VAL A 17 -19.56 -15.64 5.22
C VAL A 17 -21.08 -15.64 5.05
N GLY A 18 -21.56 -16.35 4.04
CA GLY A 18 -22.97 -16.26 3.61
C GLY A 18 -23.23 -14.98 2.79
N PHE A 19 -24.50 -14.55 2.74
CA PHE A 19 -24.93 -13.46 1.87
C PHE A 19 -24.53 -12.07 2.38
N ASP A 20 -24.78 -11.77 3.67
CA ASP A 20 -24.65 -10.41 4.22
C ASP A 20 -23.60 -10.25 5.33
N ARG A 21 -22.88 -11.33 5.68
CA ARG A 21 -21.85 -11.29 6.73
C ARG A 21 -20.46 -11.42 6.14
N TYR A 22 -19.49 -10.79 6.78
CA TYR A 22 -18.08 -10.95 6.45
C TYR A 22 -17.29 -11.36 7.69
N LYS A 23 -16.07 -11.82 7.47
CA LYS A 23 -15.07 -12.04 8.51
C LYS A 23 -13.72 -11.56 8.00
N CYS A 24 -13.00 -10.83 8.83
CA CYS A 24 -11.62 -10.47 8.53
C CYS A 24 -10.66 -11.54 9.05
N ASP A 25 -9.76 -12.02 8.18
CA ASP A 25 -8.59 -12.77 8.60
C ASP A 25 -7.47 -11.78 8.97
N CYS A 26 -7.20 -11.67 10.27
CA CYS A 26 -6.16 -10.79 10.82
C CYS A 26 -4.81 -11.50 11.02
N THR A 27 -4.63 -12.71 10.48
CA THR A 27 -3.43 -13.52 10.68
C THR A 27 -2.14 -12.75 10.34
N ARG A 28 -1.21 -12.68 11.30
CA ARG A 28 0.10 -12.01 11.17
C ARG A 28 0.04 -10.51 10.82
N THR A 29 -1.11 -9.86 10.99
CA THR A 29 -1.20 -8.40 10.87
C THR A 29 -0.65 -7.67 12.11
N GLY A 30 -0.60 -8.36 13.26
CA GLY A 30 -0.30 -7.76 14.57
C GLY A 30 -1.49 -7.01 15.18
N TYR A 31 -2.69 -7.22 14.63
CA TYR A 31 -3.97 -6.68 15.10
C TYR A 31 -5.01 -7.80 15.21
N TYR A 32 -6.05 -7.53 16.00
CA TYR A 32 -7.20 -8.40 16.17
C TYR A 32 -8.51 -7.59 16.25
N GLY A 33 -9.62 -8.28 16.46
CA GLY A 33 -10.98 -7.74 16.44
C GLY A 33 -11.66 -7.93 15.09
N GLU A 34 -12.93 -7.51 14.99
CA GLU A 34 -13.77 -7.75 13.81
C GLU A 34 -13.17 -7.19 12.50
N ASN A 35 -12.53 -6.02 12.59
CA ASN A 35 -11.96 -5.31 11.45
C ASN A 35 -10.42 -5.21 11.47
N CYS A 36 -9.74 -6.01 12.29
CA CYS A 36 -8.28 -5.96 12.48
C CYS A 36 -7.76 -4.56 12.90
N THR A 37 -8.47 -3.89 13.80
CA THR A 37 -8.16 -2.53 14.26
C THR A 37 -7.52 -2.46 15.64
N THR A 38 -7.66 -3.51 16.46
CA THR A 38 -7.14 -3.52 17.83
C THR A 38 -5.71 -4.04 17.82
N PRO A 39 -4.69 -3.21 18.15
CA PRO A 39 -3.30 -3.63 18.07
C PRO A 39 -2.91 -4.55 19.23
N GLU A 40 -2.03 -5.50 18.94
CA GLU A 40 -1.27 -6.21 19.98
C GLU A 40 -0.30 -5.25 20.70
N PHE A 41 0.17 -5.65 21.89
CA PHE A 41 1.06 -4.81 22.71
C PHE A 41 2.34 -4.40 21.97
N LEU A 42 3.02 -5.34 21.30
CA LEU A 42 4.23 -5.07 20.53
C LEU A 42 3.96 -4.16 19.33
N THR A 43 2.82 -4.34 18.66
CA THR A 43 2.38 -3.48 17.55
C THR A 43 2.17 -2.06 18.03
N ARG A 44 1.54 -1.87 19.20
CA ARG A 44 1.34 -0.55 19.81
C ARG A 44 2.67 0.16 20.09
N ILE A 45 3.67 -0.55 20.64
CA ILE A 45 5.01 0.01 20.85
C ILE A 45 5.67 0.39 19.52
N LYS A 46 5.61 -0.50 18.51
CA LYS A 46 6.17 -0.23 17.18
C LYS A 46 5.54 1.01 16.53
N LEU A 47 4.22 1.17 16.63
CA LEU A 47 3.52 2.35 16.11
C LEU A 47 3.95 3.63 16.80
N LEU A 48 4.14 3.59 18.13
CA LEU A 48 4.55 4.76 18.90
C LEU A 48 5.98 5.22 18.57
N LEU A 49 6.89 4.28 18.28
CA LEU A 49 8.28 4.58 17.95
C LEU A 49 8.52 4.83 16.46
N LYS A 50 7.61 4.42 15.57
CA LYS A 50 7.79 4.53 14.12
C LYS A 50 7.71 6.01 13.68
N PRO A 51 8.78 6.59 13.14
CA PRO A 51 8.73 7.96 12.64
C PRO A 51 7.87 8.06 11.37
N THR A 52 7.33 9.25 11.11
CA THR A 52 6.56 9.50 9.89
C THR A 52 7.47 9.45 8.65
N PRO A 53 6.94 9.10 7.46
CA PRO A 53 7.73 9.11 6.22
C PRO A 53 8.40 10.47 5.94
N ASN A 54 7.72 11.57 6.29
CA ASN A 54 8.25 12.92 6.13
C ASN A 54 9.44 13.18 7.06
N THR A 55 9.37 12.71 8.32
CA THR A 55 10.49 12.80 9.26
C THR A 55 11.69 12.00 8.77
N VAL A 56 11.48 10.78 8.26
CA VAL A 56 12.56 9.97 7.68
C VAL A 56 13.17 10.64 6.46
N HIS A 57 12.32 11.16 5.54
CA HIS A 57 12.78 11.89 4.36
C HIS A 57 13.62 13.11 4.75
N TYR A 58 13.15 13.90 5.72
CA TYR A 58 13.87 15.06 6.24
C TYR A 58 15.26 14.69 6.78
N ILE A 59 15.34 13.65 7.61
CA ILE A 59 16.62 13.18 8.16
C ILE A 59 17.58 12.75 7.03
N LEU A 60 17.07 12.07 6.00
CA LEU A 60 17.87 11.61 4.86
C LEU A 60 18.38 12.76 3.98
N THR A 61 17.69 13.90 3.90
CA THR A 61 18.03 14.99 2.96
C THR A 61 18.76 16.18 3.59
N HIS A 62 18.66 16.41 4.91
CA HIS A 62 19.18 17.65 5.53
C HIS A 62 20.59 17.53 6.12
N PHE A 63 20.97 16.39 6.68
CA PHE A 63 22.20 16.26 7.48
C PHE A 63 23.42 15.78 6.67
N LYS A 64 23.80 16.48 5.59
CA LYS A 64 24.87 16.03 4.67
C LYS A 64 26.20 15.70 5.35
N GLY A 65 26.64 16.50 6.33
CA GLY A 65 27.89 16.26 7.07
C GLY A 65 27.88 14.93 7.85
N VAL A 66 26.78 14.64 8.53
CA VAL A 66 26.58 13.37 9.25
C VAL A 66 26.54 12.20 8.26
N TRP A 67 25.81 12.35 7.15
CA TRP A 67 25.73 11.32 6.11
C TRP A 67 27.08 11.04 5.44
N ASN A 68 27.95 12.04 5.25
CA ASN A 68 29.30 11.81 4.75
C ASN A 68 30.11 10.91 5.69
N ILE A 69 30.00 11.10 7.01
CA ILE A 69 30.66 10.24 8.01
C ILE A 69 30.07 8.82 7.96
N VAL A 70 28.75 8.70 7.96
CA VAL A 70 28.03 7.42 7.91
C VAL A 70 28.37 6.63 6.64
N ASN A 71 28.43 7.29 5.49
CA ASN A 71 28.73 6.66 4.20
C ASN A 71 30.18 6.15 4.10
N ASN A 72 31.12 6.77 4.83
CA ASN A 72 32.52 6.35 4.89
C ASN A 72 32.74 5.15 5.83
N ILE A 73 31.79 4.82 6.71
CA ILE A 73 31.90 3.66 7.60
C ILE A 73 31.09 2.50 6.98
N PRO A 74 31.73 1.47 6.38
CA PRO A 74 31.03 0.42 5.62
C PRO A 74 30.00 -0.34 6.44
N PHE A 75 30.29 -0.59 7.73
CA PHE A 75 29.38 -1.26 8.65
C PHE A 75 28.05 -0.52 8.80
N LEU A 76 28.08 0.79 9.05
CA LEU A 76 26.88 1.62 9.22
C LEU A 76 26.11 1.76 7.92
N ARG A 77 26.81 2.08 6.81
CA ARG A 77 26.20 2.17 5.48
C ARG A 77 25.46 0.87 5.11
N ASN A 78 26.10 -0.28 5.31
CA ASN A 78 25.52 -1.57 4.97
C ASN A 78 24.36 -1.93 5.90
N ALA A 79 24.43 -1.60 7.18
CA ALA A 79 23.33 -1.82 8.12
C ALA A 79 22.09 -0.99 7.74
N ILE A 80 22.27 0.30 7.41
CA ILE A 80 21.19 1.18 6.96
C ILE A 80 20.61 0.68 5.64
N MET A 81 21.46 0.34 4.67
CA MET A 81 20.99 -0.16 3.37
C MET A 81 20.26 -1.49 3.52
N LYS A 82 20.75 -2.41 4.35
CA LYS A 82 20.06 -3.66 4.68
C LYS A 82 18.68 -3.40 5.25
N TYR A 83 18.55 -2.45 6.18
CA TYR A 83 17.27 -2.05 6.75
C TYR A 83 16.33 -1.44 5.70
N VAL A 84 16.83 -0.59 4.80
CA VAL A 84 16.03 -0.03 3.69
C VAL A 84 15.50 -1.14 2.80
N LEU A 85 16.35 -2.09 2.41
CA LEU A 85 15.97 -3.21 1.56
C LEU A 85 14.90 -4.09 2.21
N THR A 86 15.11 -4.50 3.47
CA THR A 86 14.15 -5.38 4.17
C THR A 86 12.85 -4.66 4.48
N SER A 87 12.90 -3.42 4.99
CA SER A 87 11.68 -2.66 5.33
C SER A 87 10.79 -2.38 4.12
N ARG A 88 11.37 -2.20 2.93
CA ARG A 88 10.62 -2.01 1.68
C ARG A 88 10.11 -3.33 1.10
N SER A 89 10.93 -4.39 1.10
CA SER A 89 10.52 -5.67 0.54
C SER A 89 9.39 -6.34 1.33
N HIS A 90 9.34 -6.17 2.66
CA HIS A 90 8.24 -6.68 3.49
C HIS A 90 6.87 -6.07 3.16
N LEU A 91 6.81 -4.99 2.38
CA LEU A 91 5.54 -4.42 1.93
C LEU A 91 4.96 -5.14 0.71
N ILE A 92 5.74 -5.97 0.02
CA ILE A 92 5.34 -6.67 -1.20
C ILE A 92 5.02 -8.12 -0.87
N ASP A 93 3.88 -8.60 -1.35
CA ASP A 93 3.48 -9.99 -1.20
C ASP A 93 4.29 -10.88 -2.16
N SER A 94 4.93 -11.91 -1.60
CA SER A 94 5.69 -12.91 -2.33
C SER A 94 5.48 -14.25 -1.65
N PRO A 95 4.81 -15.24 -2.27
CA PRO A 95 4.35 -15.29 -3.68
C PRO A 95 3.22 -14.28 -4.05
N PRO A 96 2.98 -13.99 -5.35
CA PRO A 96 1.93 -13.07 -5.78
C PRO A 96 0.53 -13.60 -5.42
N THR A 97 -0.40 -12.69 -5.13
CA THR A 97 -1.71 -13.02 -4.52
C THR A 97 -2.88 -12.77 -5.47
N TYR A 98 -3.12 -11.51 -5.83
CA TYR A 98 -4.28 -11.09 -6.62
C TYR A 98 -3.89 -10.73 -8.05
N ASN A 99 -4.88 -10.69 -8.95
CA ASN A 99 -4.74 -10.11 -10.28
C ASN A 99 -6.03 -9.36 -10.69
N ALA A 100 -6.18 -9.01 -11.96
CA ALA A 100 -7.34 -8.26 -12.44
C ALA A 100 -8.68 -9.00 -12.26
N HIS A 101 -8.69 -10.33 -12.40
CA HIS A 101 -9.91 -11.15 -12.33
C HIS A 101 -10.14 -11.78 -10.96
N TYR A 102 -9.07 -12.10 -10.23
CA TYR A 102 -9.15 -12.80 -8.95
C TYR A 102 -8.85 -11.85 -7.80
N GLY A 103 -9.90 -11.48 -7.06
CA GLY A 103 -9.82 -10.75 -5.78
C GLY A 103 -9.61 -11.65 -4.55
N TYR A 104 -9.34 -12.92 -4.77
CA TYR A 104 -8.98 -13.91 -3.76
C TYR A 104 -7.78 -14.72 -4.25
N LYS A 105 -7.04 -15.32 -3.31
CA LYS A 105 -5.89 -16.17 -3.63
C LYS A 105 -6.37 -17.44 -4.34
N SER A 106 -5.86 -17.69 -5.54
CA SER A 106 -6.19 -18.87 -6.34
C SER A 106 -4.93 -19.41 -7.03
N TRP A 107 -4.95 -20.69 -7.44
CA TRP A 107 -3.83 -21.26 -8.19
C TRP A 107 -3.64 -20.56 -9.53
N GLU A 108 -4.74 -20.21 -10.21
CA GLU A 108 -4.70 -19.49 -11.48
C GLU A 108 -4.03 -18.11 -11.33
N ALA A 109 -4.35 -17.36 -10.27
CA ALA A 109 -3.73 -16.07 -10.00
C ALA A 109 -2.22 -16.18 -9.71
N PHE A 110 -1.77 -17.32 -9.21
CA PHE A 110 -0.37 -17.59 -8.92
C PHE A 110 0.40 -18.13 -10.13
N SER A 111 -0.16 -19.08 -10.88
CA SER A 111 0.54 -19.81 -11.95
C SER A 111 0.56 -19.08 -13.28
N ASN A 112 -0.46 -18.27 -13.58
CA ASN A 112 -0.58 -17.63 -14.89
C ASN A 112 0.24 -16.33 -14.96
N LEU A 113 1.43 -16.44 -15.55
CA LEU A 113 2.39 -15.33 -15.69
C LEU A 113 1.99 -14.27 -16.72
N SER A 114 0.92 -14.49 -17.50
CA SER A 114 0.38 -13.48 -18.43
C SER A 114 -0.29 -12.31 -17.69
N TYR A 115 -0.68 -12.52 -16.42
CA TYR A 115 -1.30 -11.48 -15.61
C TYR A 115 -0.29 -10.66 -14.82
N TYR A 116 -0.52 -9.35 -14.75
CA TYR A 116 0.08 -8.54 -13.71
C TYR A 116 -0.58 -8.84 -12.36
N THR A 117 0.25 -9.06 -11.35
CA THR A 117 -0.23 -9.16 -9.97
C THR A 117 -0.68 -7.80 -9.44
N ARG A 118 -1.58 -7.80 -8.47
CA ARG A 118 -2.08 -6.58 -7.82
C ARG A 118 -1.75 -6.61 -6.33
N ALA A 119 -1.30 -5.45 -5.83
CA ALA A 119 -1.05 -5.26 -4.39
C ALA A 119 -2.34 -5.18 -3.54
N LEU A 120 -3.48 -4.86 -4.17
CA LEU A 120 -4.80 -4.87 -3.56
C LEU A 120 -5.78 -5.56 -4.50
N PRO A 121 -6.80 -6.27 -3.97
CA PRO A 121 -7.79 -6.94 -4.79
C PRO A 121 -8.62 -5.93 -5.62
N PRO A 122 -9.14 -6.33 -6.79
CA PRO A 122 -10.17 -5.57 -7.49
C PRO A 122 -11.39 -5.30 -6.60
N VAL A 123 -12.07 -4.19 -6.87
CA VAL A 123 -13.45 -3.98 -6.39
C VAL A 123 -14.32 -5.04 -7.06
N ALA A 124 -15.17 -5.72 -6.29
CA ALA A 124 -16.04 -6.75 -6.83
C ALA A 124 -17.10 -6.16 -7.77
N ASP A 125 -17.45 -6.90 -8.82
CA ASP A 125 -18.38 -6.44 -9.86
C ASP A 125 -19.81 -6.20 -9.33
N ASP A 126 -20.17 -6.82 -8.21
CA ASP A 126 -21.48 -6.70 -7.57
C ASP A 126 -21.56 -5.54 -6.55
N CYS A 127 -20.53 -4.70 -6.47
CA CYS A 127 -20.53 -3.54 -5.58
C CYS A 127 -21.41 -2.39 -6.14
N PRO A 128 -22.08 -1.61 -5.27
CA PRO A 128 -23.03 -0.58 -5.69
C PRO A 128 -22.38 0.66 -6.33
N THR A 129 -21.08 0.89 -6.09
CA THR A 129 -20.33 2.01 -6.65
C THR A 129 -18.97 1.54 -7.18
N PRO A 130 -18.33 2.28 -8.10
CA PRO A 130 -17.02 1.92 -8.67
C PRO A 130 -15.90 1.80 -7.63
N MET A 131 -16.05 2.42 -6.46
CA MET A 131 -15.09 2.39 -5.35
C MET A 131 -15.60 1.56 -4.16
N GLY A 132 -16.53 0.62 -4.41
CA GLY A 132 -17.14 -0.20 -3.38
C GLY A 132 -18.50 0.34 -2.95
N VAL A 133 -18.58 1.02 -1.81
CA VAL A 133 -19.84 1.59 -1.27
C VAL A 133 -19.88 3.12 -1.19
N LYS A 134 -18.75 3.79 -1.38
CA LYS A 134 -18.63 5.24 -1.21
C LYS A 134 -18.52 5.94 -2.55
N GLY A 135 -19.10 7.14 -2.64
CA GLY A 135 -19.03 8.01 -3.80
C GLY A 135 -20.31 7.98 -4.65
N LYS A 136 -20.22 8.58 -5.83
CA LYS A 136 -21.30 8.58 -6.83
C LYS A 136 -21.31 7.24 -7.57
N LYS A 137 -22.43 6.93 -8.23
CA LYS A 137 -22.58 5.71 -9.06
C LYS A 137 -21.63 5.68 -10.25
N GLU A 138 -21.28 6.85 -10.78
CA GLU A 138 -20.32 6.99 -11.87
C GLU A 138 -19.14 7.83 -11.41
N LEU A 139 -17.96 7.48 -11.89
CA LEU A 139 -16.75 8.28 -11.70
C LEU A 139 -16.84 9.57 -12.52
N PRO A 140 -16.11 10.63 -12.14
CA PRO A 140 -16.02 11.82 -12.97
C PRO A 140 -15.47 11.47 -14.36
N ASP A 141 -15.88 12.22 -15.37
CA ASP A 141 -15.38 12.03 -16.73
C ASP A 141 -13.85 12.15 -16.77
N SER A 142 -13.20 11.18 -17.40
CA SER A 142 -11.74 11.10 -17.43
C SER A 142 -11.14 12.28 -18.20
N ASN A 143 -11.84 12.80 -19.21
CA ASN A 143 -11.37 13.96 -19.98
C ASN A 143 -11.45 15.23 -19.14
N GLU A 144 -12.55 15.42 -18.41
CA GLU A 144 -12.69 16.56 -17.48
C GLU A 144 -11.59 16.57 -16.39
N VAL A 145 -11.25 15.41 -15.81
CA VAL A 145 -10.15 15.29 -14.84
C VAL A 145 -8.82 15.63 -15.50
N LEU A 146 -8.54 15.08 -16.68
CA LEU A 146 -7.31 15.35 -17.43
C LEU A 146 -7.16 16.85 -17.69
N GLU A 147 -8.18 17.49 -18.25
CA GLU A 147 -8.15 18.90 -18.62
C GLU A 147 -8.04 19.85 -17.42
N LYS A 148 -8.71 19.53 -16.31
CA LYS A 148 -8.74 20.43 -15.15
C LYS A 148 -7.49 20.35 -14.29
N VAL A 149 -6.92 19.16 -14.07
CA VAL A 149 -5.86 18.99 -13.05
C VAL A 149 -4.54 18.41 -13.55
N LEU A 150 -4.51 17.76 -14.73
CA LEU A 150 -3.31 17.09 -15.23
C LEU A 150 -2.66 17.81 -16.42
N LEU A 151 -3.44 18.47 -17.28
CA LEU A 151 -2.89 19.18 -18.42
C LEU A 151 -1.99 20.34 -17.97
N ARG A 152 -0.73 20.25 -18.40
CA ARG A 152 0.29 21.25 -18.12
C ARG A 152 -0.02 22.56 -18.84
N ARG A 153 -0.22 23.63 -18.08
CA ARG A 153 -0.41 25.00 -18.63
C ARG A 153 0.91 25.73 -18.85
N LYS A 154 1.85 25.57 -17.92
CA LYS A 154 3.21 26.11 -17.97
C LYS A 154 4.18 24.99 -17.64
N PHE A 155 5.36 25.02 -18.24
CA PHE A 155 6.41 24.08 -17.88
C PHE A 155 6.80 24.26 -16.42
N ILE A 156 6.74 23.16 -15.66
CA ILE A 156 7.21 23.10 -14.27
C ILE A 156 8.51 22.30 -14.32
N PRO A 157 9.69 22.96 -14.23
CA PRO A 157 10.95 22.25 -14.18
C PRO A 157 11.04 21.43 -12.88
N ASP A 158 11.71 20.29 -12.95
CA ASP A 158 11.97 19.49 -11.77
C ASP A 158 13.01 20.21 -10.87
N PRO A 159 12.68 20.53 -9.61
CA PRO A 159 13.64 21.17 -8.70
C PRO A 159 14.86 20.30 -8.39
N GLN A 160 14.82 18.99 -8.66
CA GLN A 160 15.98 18.11 -8.47
C GLN A 160 16.97 18.17 -9.65
N GLY A 161 16.64 18.87 -10.74
CA GLY A 161 17.53 19.06 -11.88
C GLY A 161 17.63 17.85 -12.81
N THR A 162 16.60 16.98 -12.83
CA THR A 162 16.56 15.85 -13.78
C THR A 162 16.57 16.36 -15.22
N ASN A 163 17.44 15.78 -16.06
CA ASN A 163 17.62 16.15 -17.47
C ASN A 163 17.01 15.09 -18.42
N MET A 164 17.09 15.37 -19.73
CA MET A 164 16.60 14.49 -20.81
C MET A 164 17.51 13.30 -21.07
#